data_AF-A0A972A8X1-F1
#
_entry.id   AF-A0A972A8X1-F1
#
_cell.length_a   1.000
_cell.length_b   1.000
_cell.length_c   1.000
_cell.angle_alpha   90.00
_cell.angle_beta   90.00
_cell.angle_gamma   90.00
#
_symmetry.space_group_name_H-M   'P 1'
#
loop_
_entity.id
_entity.type
_entity.pdbx_description
1 polymer ?
#
loop_
_entity_poly.entity_id
_entity_poly.type
_entity_poly.pdbx_seq_one_letter_code
_entity_poly.pdbx_strand_id
1 'polypeptide(L)'
;MRAKKLYRIGVDVGSTTLKVVVLSRVGEIVHKTYKRHKADFNSIFIEELRNIEAMFPDSAFSIAVTGSAGMGIAERTGLSFTQEVVASIEVIKQNFPYVKAMIDLGGEDAKMVFFEEDKQPDIRMNGNCAGGGYFYVHIKRRCLAKYHYSCQR
;
A
#
# COMPACT_ATOMS: atom_id res chain seq x y z
N MET A 1 8.22 -0.55 -32.86
CA MET A 1 7.32 -0.46 -31.69
C MET A 1 8.02 0.33 -30.59
N ARG A 2 7.44 1.42 -30.08
CA ARG A 2 7.97 2.10 -28.87
C ARG A 2 7.70 1.19 -27.67
N ALA A 3 8.70 1.02 -26.80
CA ALA A 3 8.49 0.33 -25.52
C ALA A 3 7.44 1.09 -24.69
N LYS A 4 6.38 0.39 -24.25
CA LYS A 4 5.38 0.98 -23.34
C LYS A 4 6.06 1.39 -22.04
N LYS A 5 5.71 2.58 -21.51
CA LYS A 5 6.17 3.00 -20.18
C LYS A 5 5.53 2.11 -19.12
N LEU A 6 6.33 1.61 -18.18
CA LEU A 6 5.84 0.78 -17.07
C LEU A 6 5.65 1.64 -15.82
N TYR A 7 4.43 1.60 -15.26
CA TYR A 7 4.07 2.19 -13.99
C TYR A 7 3.65 1.12 -12.98
N ARG A 8 3.90 1.37 -11.70
CA ARG A 8 3.55 0.46 -10.61
C ARG A 8 2.46 1.09 -9.77
N ILE A 9 1.37 0.39 -9.56
CA ILE A 9 0.22 0.86 -8.79
C ILE A 9 0.15 0.07 -7.49
N GLY A 10 0.15 0.79 -6.37
CA GLY A 10 -0.11 0.25 -5.05
C GLY A 10 -1.48 0.71 -4.58
N VAL A 11 -2.30 -0.23 -4.11
CA VAL A 11 -3.69 0.01 -3.72
C VAL A 11 -3.90 -0.50 -2.30
N ASP A 12 -4.30 0.38 -1.39
CA ASP A 12 -4.71 0.06 -0.02
C ASP A 12 -6.22 0.22 0.09
N VAL A 13 -6.91 -0.92 0.25
CA VAL A 13 -8.37 -0.97 0.45
C VAL A 13 -8.64 -1.29 1.92
N GLY A 14 -8.69 -0.23 2.73
CA GLY A 14 -9.08 -0.31 4.14
C GLY A 14 -10.60 -0.40 4.31
N SER A 15 -11.07 -0.46 5.55
CA SER A 15 -12.51 -0.59 5.84
C SER A 15 -13.36 0.63 5.51
N THR A 16 -12.74 1.81 5.41
CA THR A 16 -13.44 3.07 5.08
C THR A 16 -12.83 3.87 3.94
N THR A 17 -11.61 3.53 3.51
CA THR A 17 -10.82 4.34 2.56
C THR A 17 -10.16 3.49 1.49
N LEU A 18 -10.15 4.02 0.27
CA LEU A 18 -9.29 3.58 -0.82
C LEU A 18 -8.11 4.55 -0.92
N LYS A 19 -6.88 4.03 -0.91
CA LYS A 19 -5.67 4.82 -1.21
C LYS A 19 -4.97 4.19 -2.40
N VAL A 20 -4.56 5.02 -3.35
CA VAL A 20 -3.82 4.57 -4.54
C VAL A 20 -2.55 5.40 -4.69
N VAL A 21 -1.45 4.75 -5.04
CA VAL A 21 -0.20 5.40 -5.39
C VAL A 21 0.35 4.80 -6.66
N VAL A 22 0.73 5.66 -7.61
CA VAL A 22 1.38 5.25 -8.85
C VAL A 22 2.84 5.69 -8.81
N LEU A 23 3.74 4.74 -9.04
CA LEU A 23 5.17 4.98 -9.17
C LEU A 23 5.63 4.85 -10.62
N SER A 24 6.54 5.73 -11.03
CA SER A 24 7.33 5.53 -12.24
C SER A 24 8.27 4.33 -12.12
N ARG A 25 8.89 3.94 -13.24
CA ARG A 25 9.93 2.90 -13.27
C ARG A 25 11.09 3.20 -12.32
N VAL A 26 11.45 4.47 -12.13
CA VAL A 26 12.54 4.90 -11.23
C VAL A 26 12.09 5.08 -9.77
N GLY A 27 10.81 4.84 -9.45
CA GLY A 27 10.30 4.83 -8.07
C GLY A 27 9.80 6.19 -7.56
N GLU A 28 9.63 7.16 -8.45
CA GLU A 28 9.01 8.45 -8.14
C GLU A 28 7.50 8.31 -8.08
N ILE A 29 6.87 8.96 -7.10
CA ILE A 29 5.41 9.03 -7.03
C ILE A 29 4.94 10.01 -8.11
N VAL A 30 4.21 9.49 -9.10
CA VAL A 30 3.66 10.28 -10.21
C VAL A 30 2.16 10.56 -10.03
N HIS A 31 1.46 9.78 -9.21
CA HIS A 31 0.06 10.01 -8.86
C HIS A 31 -0.25 9.45 -7.47
N LYS A 32 -1.20 10.07 -6.77
CA LYS A 32 -1.71 9.62 -5.46
C LYS A 32 -3.17 10.00 -5.29
N THR A 33 -3.95 9.07 -4.75
CA THR A 33 -5.37 9.28 -4.44
C THR A 33 -5.68 8.79 -3.03
N TYR A 34 -6.58 9.49 -2.37
CA TYR A 34 -7.23 9.10 -1.12
C TYR A 34 -8.72 9.39 -1.25
N LYS A 35 -9.57 8.36 -1.17
CA LYS A 35 -11.03 8.48 -1.28
C LYS A 35 -11.69 7.71 -0.13
N ARG A 36 -12.74 8.26 0.48
CA ARG A 36 -13.62 7.49 1.37
C ARG A 36 -14.59 6.71 0.51
N HIS A 37 -14.64 5.39 0.66
CA HIS A 37 -15.46 4.58 -0.23
C HIS A 37 -16.91 4.41 0.23
N LYS A 38 -17.24 4.74 1.48
CA LYS A 38 -18.62 4.66 2.02
C LYS A 38 -19.33 3.33 1.68
N ALA A 39 -18.65 2.22 1.93
CA ALA A 39 -19.05 0.85 1.57
C ALA A 39 -19.11 0.49 0.07
N ASP A 40 -18.86 1.42 -0.85
CA ASP A 40 -18.82 1.16 -2.30
C ASP A 40 -17.38 1.23 -2.86
N PHE A 41 -16.50 0.35 -2.38
CA PHE A 41 -15.10 0.36 -2.81
C PHE A 41 -14.91 -0.15 -4.24
N ASN A 42 -15.77 -1.05 -4.74
CA ASN A 42 -15.63 -1.60 -6.10
C ASN A 42 -15.78 -0.52 -7.17
N SER A 43 -16.83 0.30 -7.08
CA SER A 43 -17.08 1.37 -8.06
C SER A 43 -15.95 2.40 -8.04
N ILE A 44 -15.52 2.82 -6.85
CA ILE A 44 -14.46 3.82 -6.68
C ILE A 44 -13.11 3.27 -7.14
N PHE A 45 -12.84 1.98 -6.92
CA PHE A 45 -11.61 1.35 -7.41
C PHE A 45 -11.56 1.30 -8.93
N ILE A 46 -12.65 0.88 -9.59
CA ILE A 46 -12.74 0.85 -11.05
C ILE A 46 -12.63 2.25 -11.66
N GLU A 47 -13.34 3.23 -11.09
CA GLU A 47 -13.24 4.63 -11.50
C GLU A 47 -11.80 5.13 -11.42
N GLU A 48 -11.10 4.82 -10.32
CA GLU A 48 -9.71 5.24 -10.13
C GLU A 48 -8.76 4.59 -11.13
N LEU A 49 -8.93 3.30 -11.44
CA LEU A 49 -8.13 2.63 -12.46
C LEU A 49 -8.33 3.25 -13.85
N ARG A 50 -9.57 3.60 -14.22
CA ARG A 50 -9.86 4.30 -15.49
C ARG A 50 -9.23 5.69 -15.54
N ASN A 51 -9.28 6.44 -14.43
CA ASN A 51 -8.63 7.75 -14.35
C ASN A 51 -7.11 7.64 -14.54
N ILE A 52 -6.48 6.61 -13.94
CA ILE A 52 -5.05 6.35 -14.08
C ILE A 52 -4.70 5.96 -15.52
N GLU A 53 -5.49 5.09 -16.15
CA GLU A 53 -5.31 4.71 -17.55
C GLU A 53 -5.38 5.93 -18.49
N ALA A 54 -6.34 6.83 -18.26
CA ALA A 54 -6.48 8.08 -19.02
C ALA A 54 -5.32 9.06 -18.79
N MET A 55 -4.75 9.11 -17.58
CA MET A 55 -3.60 9.96 -17.25
C MET A 55 -2.29 9.46 -17.87
N PHE A 56 -2.16 8.14 -18.07
CA PHE A 56 -0.95 7.51 -18.61
C PHE A 56 -1.27 6.65 -19.84
N PRO A 57 -1.69 7.26 -20.96
CA PRO A 57 -2.01 6.54 -22.18
C PRO A 57 -0.79 5.76 -22.70
N ASP A 58 -1.04 4.68 -23.43
CA ASP A 58 -0.01 3.80 -24.01
C ASP A 58 1.01 3.23 -23.01
N SER A 59 0.60 3.09 -21.75
CA SER A 59 1.44 2.56 -20.69
C SER A 59 1.06 1.12 -20.31
N ALA A 60 1.97 0.45 -19.63
CA ALA A 60 1.74 -0.82 -18.96
C ALA A 60 1.72 -0.57 -17.44
N PHE A 61 0.91 -1.35 -16.73
CA PHE A 61 0.75 -1.22 -15.29
C PHE A 61 0.96 -2.56 -14.61
N SER A 62 1.66 -2.55 -13.47
CA SER A 62 1.65 -3.66 -12.52
C SER A 62 0.93 -3.20 -11.26
N ILE A 63 -0.01 -3.99 -10.75
CA ILE A 63 -0.87 -3.59 -9.63
C ILE A 63 -0.68 -4.56 -8.46
N ALA A 64 -0.49 -4.01 -7.26
CA ALA A 64 -0.51 -4.76 -6.01
C ALA A 64 -1.52 -4.15 -5.03
N VAL A 65 -2.28 -5.01 -4.35
CA VAL A 65 -3.35 -4.65 -3.42
C VAL A 65 -2.99 -5.07 -1.98
N THR A 66 -3.47 -4.30 -1.00
CA THR A 66 -3.43 -4.59 0.44
C THR A 66 -4.70 -4.07 1.11
N GLY A 67 -4.73 -4.11 2.44
CA GLY A 67 -5.80 -3.63 3.28
C GLY A 67 -6.77 -4.75 3.58
N SER A 68 -7.70 -4.49 4.50
CA SER A 68 -8.65 -5.49 4.98
C SER A 68 -9.51 -6.09 3.86
N ALA A 69 -9.85 -5.30 2.84
CA ALA A 69 -10.60 -5.78 1.67
C ALA A 69 -9.70 -6.22 0.51
N GLY A 70 -8.39 -5.98 0.57
CA GLY A 70 -7.44 -6.24 -0.52
C GLY A 70 -7.29 -7.71 -0.86
N MET A 71 -7.34 -8.60 0.14
CA MET A 71 -7.19 -10.05 -0.08
C MET A 71 -8.32 -10.60 -0.95
N GLY A 72 -9.57 -10.27 -0.62
CA GLY A 72 -10.72 -10.71 -1.44
C GLY A 72 -10.72 -10.10 -2.84
N ILE A 73 -10.12 -8.92 -3.04
CA ILE A 73 -9.92 -8.37 -4.39
C ILE A 73 -8.91 -9.21 -5.16
N ALA A 74 -7.75 -9.49 -4.56
CA ALA A 74 -6.71 -10.29 -5.18
C ALA A 74 -7.22 -11.67 -5.60
N GLU A 75 -7.94 -12.37 -4.74
CA GLU A 75 -8.53 -13.69 -5.03
C GLU A 75 -9.48 -13.65 -6.23
N ARG A 76 -10.32 -12.61 -6.33
CA ARG A 76 -11.29 -12.48 -7.43
C ARG A 76 -10.70 -12.00 -8.76
N THR A 77 -9.54 -11.33 -8.72
CA THR A 77 -8.97 -10.65 -9.89
C THR A 77 -7.64 -11.21 -10.36
N GLY A 78 -6.99 -12.05 -9.55
CA GLY A 78 -5.62 -12.52 -9.79
C GLY A 78 -4.55 -11.47 -9.52
N LEU A 79 -4.90 -10.31 -8.95
CA LEU A 79 -3.93 -9.28 -8.58
C LEU A 79 -3.03 -9.75 -7.44
N SER A 80 -1.80 -9.25 -7.39
CA SER A 80 -0.88 -9.56 -6.29
C SER A 80 -1.37 -8.93 -4.99
N PHE A 81 -1.49 -9.74 -3.94
CA PHE A 81 -1.76 -9.26 -2.58
C PHE A 81 -0.47 -9.17 -1.76
N THR A 82 -0.36 -8.16 -0.90
CA THR A 82 0.70 -8.05 0.10
C THR A 82 0.09 -7.58 1.41
N GLN A 83 0.48 -8.21 2.51
CA GLN A 83 0.04 -7.80 3.85
C GLN A 83 0.56 -6.39 4.19
N GLU A 84 -0.30 -5.55 4.74
CA GLU A 84 -0.03 -4.13 4.99
C GLU A 84 1.17 -3.90 5.92
N VAL A 85 1.28 -4.70 6.98
CA VAL A 85 2.39 -4.64 7.94
C VAL A 85 3.71 -5.03 7.27
N VAL A 86 3.68 -6.08 6.44
CA VAL A 86 4.87 -6.57 5.71
C VAL A 86 5.37 -5.50 4.74
N ALA A 87 4.47 -4.89 3.97
CA ALA A 87 4.83 -3.82 3.04
C ALA A 87 5.43 -2.61 3.79
N SER A 88 4.91 -2.30 4.99
CA SER A 88 5.40 -1.20 5.83
C SER A 88 6.77 -1.47 6.43
N ILE A 89 7.00 -2.70 6.93
CA ILE A 89 8.30 -3.17 7.42
C ILE A 89 9.38 -2.98 6.36
N GLU A 90 9.11 -3.40 5.12
CA GLU A 90 10.10 -3.34 4.05
C GLU A 90 10.48 -1.89 3.72
N VAL A 91 9.49 -0.99 3.63
CA VAL A 91 9.78 0.42 3.38
C VAL A 91 10.56 1.06 4.52
N ILE A 92 10.27 0.69 5.77
CA ILE A 92 11.02 1.21 6.92
C ILE A 92 12.45 0.70 6.89
N LYS A 93 12.67 -0.61 6.70
CA LYS A 93 14.02 -1.19 6.59
C LYS A 93 14.86 -0.51 5.48
N GLN A 94 14.26 -0.25 4.33
CA GLN A 94 14.97 0.34 3.19
C GLN A 94 15.22 1.85 3.32
N ASN A 95 14.28 2.62 3.85
CA ASN A 95 14.31 4.08 3.78
C ASN A 95 14.59 4.74 5.14
N PHE A 96 14.41 4.01 6.24
CA PHE A 96 14.52 4.50 7.61
C PHE A 96 15.17 3.44 8.53
N PRO A 97 16.38 2.94 8.22
CA PRO A 97 17.00 1.82 8.95
C PRO A 97 17.28 2.12 10.44
N TYR A 98 17.27 3.40 10.83
CA TYR A 98 17.44 3.85 12.22
C TYR A 98 16.16 3.80 13.06
N VAL A 99 14.99 3.60 12.45
CA VAL A 99 13.71 3.50 13.17
C VAL A 99 13.68 2.23 14.01
N LYS A 100 13.36 2.36 15.29
CA LYS A 100 13.26 1.24 16.24
C LYS A 100 11.82 0.76 16.48
N ALA A 101 10.82 1.56 16.11
CA ALA A 101 9.42 1.16 16.20
C ALA A 101 8.56 1.83 15.11
N MET A 102 7.59 1.09 14.60
CA MET A 102 6.47 1.58 13.79
C MET A 102 5.19 1.38 14.58
N ILE A 103 4.31 2.38 14.57
CA ILE A 103 2.95 2.24 15.07
C ILE A 103 2.03 2.66 13.94
N ASP A 104 1.12 1.78 13.56
CA ASP A 104 0.08 2.01 12.58
C ASP A 104 -1.27 1.96 13.28
N LEU A 105 -1.95 3.10 13.31
CA LEU A 105 -3.23 3.28 13.96
C LEU A 105 -4.31 3.28 12.87
N GLY A 106 -5.08 2.20 12.80
CA GLY A 106 -6.25 2.08 11.96
C GLY A 106 -7.52 2.57 12.67
N GLY A 107 -8.66 2.48 11.96
CA GLY A 107 -9.97 2.74 12.56
C GLY A 107 -10.47 1.61 13.46
N GLU A 108 -9.94 0.39 13.27
CA GLU A 108 -10.40 -0.83 13.94
C GLU A 108 -9.31 -1.43 14.85
N ASP A 109 -8.06 -1.43 14.37
CA ASP A 109 -6.93 -2.05 15.06
C ASP A 109 -5.72 -1.11 15.14
N ALA A 110 -4.81 -1.42 16.05
CA ALA A 110 -3.47 -0.83 16.09
C ALA A 110 -2.43 -1.93 15.85
N LYS A 111 -1.48 -1.65 14.96
CA LYS A 111 -0.35 -2.53 14.63
C LYS A 111 0.94 -1.86 15.06
N MET A 112 1.75 -2.55 15.84
CA MET A 112 3.06 -2.10 16.30
C MET A 112 4.10 -3.04 15.75
N VAL A 113 5.23 -2.49 15.30
CA VAL A 113 6.38 -3.28 14.88
C VAL A 113 7.62 -2.72 15.53
N PHE A 114 8.38 -3.56 16.21
CA PHE A 114 9.67 -3.20 16.80
C PHE A 114 10.81 -3.74 15.94
N PHE A 115 11.81 -2.90 15.71
CA PHE A 115 12.96 -3.20 14.88
C PHE A 115 14.21 -3.29 15.74
N GLU A 116 14.86 -4.43 15.68
CA GLU A 116 16.17 -4.67 16.28
C GLU A 116 17.17 -5.07 15.20
N GLU A 117 18.44 -4.73 15.41
CA GLU A 117 19.52 -5.07 14.48
C GLU A 117 19.69 -6.59 14.43
N ASP A 118 19.86 -7.12 13.22
CA ASP A 118 20.01 -8.55 12.93
C ASP A 118 18.90 -9.48 13.45
N LYS A 119 17.72 -8.93 13.77
CA LYS A 119 16.54 -9.70 14.19
C LYS A 119 15.37 -9.52 13.23
N GLN A 120 14.47 -10.51 13.26
CA GLN A 120 13.18 -10.37 12.61
C GLN A 120 12.34 -9.32 13.35
N PRO A 121 11.56 -8.47 12.65
CA PRO A 121 10.70 -7.49 13.31
C PRO A 121 9.68 -8.15 14.23
N ASP A 122 9.55 -7.65 15.46
CA ASP A 122 8.52 -8.10 16.42
C ASP A 122 7.21 -7.35 16.11
N ILE A 123 6.20 -8.09 15.63
CA ILE A 123 4.90 -7.55 15.24
C ILE A 123 3.89 -7.81 16.35
N ARG A 124 3.28 -6.74 16.87
CA ARG A 124 2.21 -6.80 17.87
C ARG A 124 0.94 -6.14 17.34
N MET A 125 -0.21 -6.73 17.64
CA MET A 125 -1.51 -6.21 17.22
C MET A 125 -2.43 -6.09 18.42
N ASN A 126 -3.17 -5.00 18.51
CA ASN A 126 -4.25 -4.84 19.49
C ASN A 126 -5.59 -4.74 18.76
N GLY A 127 -6.52 -5.64 19.11
CA GLY A 127 -7.87 -5.72 18.55
C GLY A 127 -8.94 -4.92 19.28
N ASN A 128 -8.62 -4.27 20.41
CA ASN A 128 -9.57 -3.45 21.17
C ASN A 128 -9.24 -1.97 21.06
N CYS A 129 -10.17 -1.20 20.47
CA CYS A 129 -10.34 0.26 20.53
C CYS A 129 -9.01 1.06 20.56
N ALA A 130 -8.46 1.38 19.38
CA ALA A 130 -7.24 2.17 19.22
C ALA A 130 -7.45 3.69 19.50
N GLY A 131 -8.14 4.02 20.59
CA GLY A 131 -8.25 5.38 21.10
C GLY A 131 -6.93 5.84 21.72
N GLY A 132 -5.99 6.30 20.89
CA GLY A 132 -4.69 6.83 21.33
C GLY A 132 -4.09 7.78 20.29
N GLY A 133 -3.67 8.95 20.74
CA GLY A 133 -3.31 10.11 19.91
C GLY A 133 -2.13 9.90 18.96
N TYR A 134 -2.31 10.45 17.75
CA TYR A 134 -1.37 10.86 16.70
C TYR A 134 0.09 10.39 16.80
N PHE A 135 0.51 9.46 15.93
CA PHE A 135 1.86 9.46 15.35
C PHE A 135 1.91 8.81 13.94
N TYR A 136 2.06 9.69 12.93
CA TYR A 136 2.57 9.58 11.54
C TYR A 136 2.06 8.53 10.50
N VAL A 137 1.29 9.07 9.53
CA VAL A 137 0.64 8.45 8.34
C VAL A 137 1.47 8.62 7.03
N HIS A 138 2.80 8.58 7.08
CA HIS A 138 3.62 8.78 5.85
C HIS A 138 4.04 7.49 5.15
N ILE A 139 4.18 6.38 5.90
CA ILE A 139 4.81 5.14 5.42
C ILE A 139 3.91 4.39 4.43
N LYS A 140 2.61 4.21 4.73
CA LYS A 140 1.68 3.41 3.91
C LYS A 140 1.63 3.78 2.43
N ARG A 141 1.77 5.08 2.11
CA ARG A 141 1.69 5.56 0.71
C ARG A 141 2.80 5.01 -0.18
N ARG A 142 4.00 4.71 0.36
CA ARG A 142 5.14 4.22 -0.44
C ARG A 142 5.29 2.70 -0.47
N CYS A 143 4.59 1.98 0.39
CA CYS A 143 4.82 0.56 0.65
C CYS A 143 4.50 -0.35 -0.52
N LEU A 144 3.35 -0.13 -1.15
CA LEU A 144 2.75 -1.13 -2.03
C LEU A 144 3.37 -1.18 -3.41
N ALA A 145 3.61 0.00 -4.00
CA ALA A 145 4.17 0.08 -5.33
C ALA A 145 5.68 -0.22 -5.38
N LYS A 146 6.40 -0.10 -4.25
CA LYS A 146 7.81 -0.51 -4.16
C LYS A 146 7.97 -2.02 -3.97
N TYR A 147 7.12 -2.67 -3.15
CA TYR A 147 7.27 -4.08 -2.79
C TYR A 147 7.13 -5.05 -3.98
N HIS A 148 6.12 -4.85 -4.83
CA HIS A 148 5.88 -5.71 -6.00
C HIS A 148 7.10 -5.81 -6.94
N TYR A 149 7.92 -4.76 -7.00
CA TYR A 149 9.13 -4.76 -7.84
C TYR A 149 10.32 -5.49 -7.20
N SER A 150 10.41 -5.54 -5.88
CA SER A 150 11.45 -6.29 -5.17
C SER A 150 11.25 -7.80 -5.30
N CYS A 151 9.99 -8.25 -5.42
CA CYS A 151 9.61 -9.66 -5.53
C CYS A 151 9.71 -10.20 -6.98
N GLN A 152 9.83 -9.34 -7.99
CA GLN A 152 9.95 -9.71 -9.42
C GLN A 152 11.37 -9.56 -9.98
N ARG A 153 12.38 -9.34 -9.13
CA ARG A 153 13.80 -9.36 -9.52
C ARG A 153 14.43 -10.71 -9.24
#